data_AF-B7PX25-F1
#
_entry.id   AF-B7PX25-F1
#
_cell.length_a   1.000
_cell.length_b   1.000
_cell.length_c   1.000
_cell.angle_alpha   90.00
_cell.angle_beta   90.00
_cell.angle_gamma   90.00
#
_symmetry.space_group_name_H-M   'P 1'
#
loop_
_entity.id
_entity.type
_entity.pdbx_description
1 polymer ?
#
loop_
_entity_poly.entity_id
_entity_poly.type
_entity_poly.pdbx_seq_one_letter_code
_entity_poly.pdbx_strand_id
1 'polypeptide(L)'
;VDKSDVYRRLRRYPVRTAVKNFFLRFHFEVLPVKTWLVKKGFFEPWSTNCALCPFPETLEHVFLYCTNAELFWAELRAVLQIDLYVEWKSAKFLLFGDSAQSRAWELLALLGLYALWRSRMDHLEVREGSKPAWQHFCDGFLYVSSHLGATEQQGLECWSLFGTRMHNRALKAQW
;
A
#
# COMPACT_ATOMS: atom_id res chain seq x y z
N VAL A 1 -19.59 12.48 -0.85
CA VAL A 1 -18.99 11.67 0.25
C VAL A 1 -18.27 12.59 1.22
N ASP A 2 -18.70 12.61 2.49
CA ASP A 2 -18.04 13.40 3.54
C ASP A 2 -16.64 12.84 3.81
N LYS A 3 -15.59 13.67 3.66
CA LYS A 3 -14.18 13.29 3.84
C LYS A 3 -13.90 12.79 5.26
N SER A 4 -14.80 13.06 6.21
CA SER A 4 -14.80 12.61 7.61
C SER A 4 -14.96 11.09 7.79
N ASP A 5 -15.42 10.34 6.78
CA ASP A 5 -15.76 8.92 6.92
C ASP A 5 -14.56 7.95 6.85
N VAL A 6 -13.37 8.41 6.46
CA VAL A 6 -12.20 7.53 6.24
C VAL A 6 -11.86 6.66 7.45
N TYR A 7 -11.95 7.20 8.67
CA TYR A 7 -11.66 6.45 9.89
C TYR A 7 -12.72 5.39 10.19
N ARG A 8 -13.98 5.66 9.88
CA ARG A 8 -15.08 4.72 10.05
C ARG A 8 -14.92 3.54 9.07
N ARG A 9 -14.53 3.82 7.82
CA ARG A 9 -14.19 2.77 6.84
C ARG A 9 -12.96 1.97 7.25
N LEU A 10 -11.88 2.64 7.66
CA LEU A 10 -10.63 1.99 8.11
C LEU A 10 -10.86 1.01 9.26
N ARG A 11 -11.74 1.35 10.22
CA ARG A 11 -12.11 0.45 11.32
C ARG A 11 -12.73 -0.85 10.82
N ARG A 12 -13.56 -0.79 9.78
CA ARG A 12 -14.28 -1.94 9.19
C ARG A 12 -13.43 -2.84 8.30
N TYR A 13 -12.29 -2.36 7.79
CA TYR A 13 -11.42 -3.18 6.96
C TYR A 13 -10.80 -4.35 7.75
N PRO A 14 -10.82 -5.58 7.19
CA PRO A 14 -10.27 -6.78 7.83
C PRO A 14 -8.74 -6.89 7.65
N VAL A 15 -8.02 -5.81 7.95
CA VAL A 15 -6.55 -5.75 7.89
C VAL A 15 -5.95 -5.79 9.29
N ARG A 16 -4.67 -6.18 9.38
CA ARG A 16 -3.92 -6.16 10.64
C ARG A 16 -3.91 -4.75 11.26
N THR A 17 -3.89 -4.66 12.58
CA THR A 17 -3.80 -3.38 13.31
C THR A 17 -2.60 -2.53 12.88
N ALA A 18 -1.46 -3.17 12.56
CA ALA A 18 -0.28 -2.47 12.05
C ALA A 18 -0.54 -1.69 10.75
N VAL A 19 -1.39 -2.21 9.86
CA VAL A 19 -1.79 -1.55 8.61
C VAL A 19 -2.65 -0.32 8.91
N LYS A 20 -3.59 -0.43 9.87
CA LYS A 20 -4.43 0.70 10.31
C LYS A 20 -3.57 1.80 10.95
N ASN A 21 -2.66 1.44 11.86
CA ASN A 21 -1.76 2.39 12.52
C ASN A 21 -0.82 3.08 11.52
N PHE A 22 -0.29 2.33 10.55
CA PHE A 22 0.45 2.92 9.44
C PHE A 22 -0.39 3.93 8.68
N PHE A 23 -1.62 3.57 8.30
CA PHE A 23 -2.46 4.45 7.50
C PHE A 23 -2.80 5.76 8.23
N LEU A 24 -3.04 5.73 9.54
CA LEU A 24 -3.23 6.96 10.31
C LEU A 24 -2.00 7.88 10.20
N ARG A 25 -0.79 7.34 10.35
CA ARG A 25 0.46 8.11 10.22
C ARG A 25 0.67 8.64 8.80
N PHE A 26 0.31 7.84 7.79
CA PHE A 26 0.32 8.23 6.38
C PHE A 26 -0.66 9.39 6.13
N HIS A 27 -1.90 9.26 6.59
CA HIS A 27 -2.96 10.26 6.44
C HIS A 27 -2.58 11.62 7.05
N PHE A 28 -1.96 11.60 8.23
CA PHE A 28 -1.46 12.81 8.92
C PHE A 28 -0.10 13.31 8.41
N GLU A 29 0.51 12.63 7.43
CA GLU A 29 1.82 12.98 6.87
C GLU A 29 2.93 13.04 7.94
N VAL A 30 2.92 12.07 8.87
CA VAL A 30 3.89 11.94 9.96
C VAL A 30 4.75 10.68 9.85
N LEU A 31 4.85 10.12 8.65
CA LEU A 31 5.81 9.05 8.38
C LEU A 31 7.23 9.63 8.26
N PRO A 32 8.24 8.98 8.86
CA PRO A 32 9.62 9.47 8.90
C PRO A 32 10.35 9.19 7.59
N VAL A 33 9.91 9.85 6.52
CA VAL A 33 10.71 9.98 5.29
C VAL A 33 11.82 11.01 5.50
N LYS A 34 12.91 10.92 4.76
CA LYS A 34 14.11 11.74 5.00
C LYS A 34 13.83 13.24 4.98
N THR A 35 13.07 13.71 3.99
CA THR A 35 12.69 15.12 3.90
C THR A 35 11.84 15.59 5.08
N TRP A 36 10.99 14.71 5.62
CA TRP A 36 10.22 14.99 6.83
C TRP A 36 11.11 15.05 8.07
N LEU A 37 12.07 14.13 8.21
CA LEU A 37 13.03 14.11 9.32
C LEU A 37 13.83 15.40 9.38
N VAL A 38 14.43 15.82 8.26
CA VAL A 38 15.17 17.09 8.17
C VAL A 38 14.26 18.29 8.49
N LYS A 39 13.03 18.33 7.96
CA LYS A 39 12.06 19.38 8.28
C LYS A 39 11.71 19.46 9.78
N LYS A 40 11.82 18.35 10.50
CA LYS A 40 11.59 18.26 11.95
C LYS A 40 12.86 18.50 12.78
N GLY A 41 13.99 18.80 12.15
CA GLY A 41 15.25 19.08 12.81
C GLY A 41 16.07 17.83 13.16
N PHE A 42 15.68 16.65 12.66
CA PHE A 42 16.52 15.46 12.78
C PHE A 42 17.66 15.51 11.78
N PHE A 43 18.82 15.01 12.19
CA PHE A 43 19.97 14.84 11.31
C PHE A 43 19.76 13.65 10.38
N GLU A 44 19.78 13.89 9.06
CA GLU A 44 19.78 12.85 8.03
C GLU A 44 21.18 12.79 7.39
N PRO A 45 21.93 11.69 7.56
CA PRO A 45 23.26 11.59 7.00
C PRO A 45 23.21 11.42 5.46
N TRP A 46 24.29 11.83 4.79
CA TRP A 46 24.53 11.65 3.35
C TRP A 46 23.65 12.46 2.41
N SER A 47 22.34 12.20 2.39
CA SER A 47 21.43 12.80 1.42
C SER A 47 19.98 12.61 1.82
N THR A 48 19.15 13.60 1.50
CA THR A 48 17.69 13.54 1.57
C THR A 48 17.06 12.77 0.42
N ASN A 49 17.86 12.27 -0.54
CA ASN A 49 17.38 11.48 -1.67
C ASN A 49 16.94 10.08 -1.25
N CYS A 50 16.00 9.53 -2.03
CA CYS A 50 15.55 8.16 -1.95
C CYS A 50 16.73 7.20 -2.08
N ALA A 51 16.67 6.07 -1.38
CA ALA A 51 17.72 5.06 -1.46
C ALA A 51 17.81 4.38 -2.83
N LEU A 52 16.72 4.39 -3.61
CA LEU A 52 16.61 3.65 -4.88
C LEU A 52 16.73 4.54 -6.12
N CYS A 53 16.65 5.87 -5.99
CA CYS A 53 16.70 6.79 -7.12
C CYS A 53 17.16 8.20 -6.69
N PRO A 54 17.58 9.07 -7.63
CA PRO A 54 18.27 10.33 -7.28
C PRO A 54 17.32 11.47 -6.86
N PHE A 55 16.07 11.19 -6.50
CA PHE A 55 15.07 12.20 -6.15
C PHE A 55 14.91 12.36 -4.63
N PRO A 56 14.56 13.56 -4.11
CA PRO A 56 14.28 13.75 -2.70
C PRO A 56 13.21 12.80 -2.17
N GLU A 57 13.46 12.18 -1.02
CA GLU A 57 12.55 11.22 -0.41
C GLU A 57 11.40 11.94 0.32
N THR A 58 10.37 12.33 -0.44
CA THR A 58 9.10 12.83 0.07
C THR A 58 8.09 11.68 0.24
N LEU A 59 6.96 11.94 0.91
CA LEU A 59 5.90 10.93 1.00
C LEU A 59 5.33 10.60 -0.37
N GLU A 60 4.96 11.62 -1.15
CA GLU A 60 4.48 11.44 -2.53
C GLU A 60 5.46 10.63 -3.36
N HIS A 61 6.76 10.93 -3.25
CA HIS A 61 7.78 10.18 -3.94
C HIS A 61 7.80 8.70 -3.53
N VAL A 62 7.91 8.40 -2.23
CA VAL A 62 7.97 7.01 -1.73
C VAL A 62 6.77 6.17 -2.18
N PHE A 63 5.57 6.77 -2.22
CA PHE A 63 4.34 6.02 -2.47
C PHE A 63 3.88 6.03 -3.93
N LEU A 64 4.27 7.01 -4.75
CA LEU A 64 3.74 7.18 -6.10
C LEU A 64 4.82 7.25 -7.19
N TYR A 65 5.93 7.95 -6.94
CA TYR A 65 6.89 8.34 -7.98
C TYR A 65 8.27 7.68 -7.87
N CYS A 66 8.51 6.90 -6.81
CA CYS A 66 9.70 6.08 -6.71
C CYS A 66 9.59 4.93 -7.71
N THR A 67 10.70 4.53 -8.34
CA THR A 67 10.74 3.39 -9.26
C THR A 67 10.12 2.12 -8.64
N ASN A 68 10.35 1.86 -7.35
CA ASN A 68 9.72 0.75 -6.64
C ASN A 68 8.19 0.88 -6.57
N ALA A 69 7.68 2.09 -6.34
CA ALA A 69 6.25 2.37 -6.30
C ALA A 69 5.60 2.25 -7.68
N GLU A 70 6.20 2.84 -8.71
CA GLU A 70 5.69 2.79 -10.09
C GLU A 70 5.60 1.35 -10.59
N LEU A 71 6.68 0.57 -10.41
CA LEU A 71 6.71 -0.85 -10.77
C LEU A 71 5.65 -1.64 -9.99
N PHE A 72 5.54 -1.41 -8.68
CA PHE A 72 4.55 -2.09 -7.85
C PHE A 72 3.11 -1.81 -8.30
N TRP A 73 2.75 -0.54 -8.55
CA TRP A 73 1.39 -0.19 -8.97
C TRP A 73 1.07 -0.68 -10.38
N ALA A 74 2.04 -0.62 -11.30
CA ALA A 74 1.90 -1.19 -12.64
C ALA A 74 1.70 -2.71 -12.59
N GLU A 75 2.49 -3.38 -11.76
CA GLU A 75 2.39 -4.81 -11.54
C GLU A 75 1.03 -5.21 -10.94
N LEU A 76 0.57 -4.49 -9.92
CA LEU A 76 -0.73 -4.73 -9.30
C LEU A 76 -1.86 -4.64 -10.32
N ARG A 77 -1.88 -3.58 -11.14
CA ARG A 77 -2.87 -3.41 -12.22
C ARG A 77 -2.81 -4.55 -13.23
N ALA A 78 -1.61 -4.93 -13.66
CA ALA A 78 -1.42 -5.98 -14.65
C ALA A 78 -1.88 -7.36 -14.13
N VAL A 79 -1.50 -7.71 -12.90
CA VAL A 79 -1.85 -9.00 -12.28
C VAL A 79 -3.34 -9.08 -12.02
N LEU A 80 -3.90 -8.05 -11.39
CA LEU A 80 -5.30 -8.05 -11.01
C LEU A 80 -6.22 -7.66 -12.16
N GLN A 81 -5.70 -7.22 -13.31
CA GLN A 81 -6.46 -6.73 -14.45
C GLN A 81 -7.50 -5.69 -14.02
N ILE A 82 -7.04 -4.69 -13.27
CA ILE A 82 -7.85 -3.59 -12.73
C ILE A 82 -7.32 -2.25 -13.21
N ASP A 83 -8.20 -1.26 -13.25
CA ASP A 83 -7.87 0.11 -13.63
C ASP A 83 -7.72 1.01 -12.38
N LEU A 84 -6.82 0.60 -11.47
CA LEU A 84 -6.56 1.31 -10.22
C LEU A 84 -5.38 2.28 -10.39
N TYR A 85 -5.68 3.57 -10.51
CA TYR A 85 -4.68 4.64 -10.44
C TYR A 85 -4.72 5.33 -9.09
N VAL A 86 -3.58 5.29 -8.41
CA VAL A 86 -3.43 5.90 -7.08
C VAL A 86 -2.90 7.31 -7.27
N GLU A 87 -3.68 8.29 -6.83
CA GLU A 87 -3.27 9.69 -6.74
C GLU A 87 -3.04 10.04 -5.27
N TRP A 88 -2.27 11.10 -5.01
CA TRP A 88 -1.97 11.50 -3.63
C TRP A 88 -3.23 11.75 -2.80
N LYS A 89 -4.20 12.47 -3.38
CA LYS A 89 -5.47 12.77 -2.73
C LYS A 89 -6.33 11.53 -2.50
N SER A 90 -6.45 10.64 -3.49
CA SER A 90 -7.24 9.41 -3.34
C SER A 90 -6.61 8.46 -2.32
N ALA A 91 -5.27 8.33 -2.32
CA ALA A 91 -4.52 7.58 -1.32
C ALA A 91 -4.76 8.11 0.10
N LYS A 92 -4.60 9.43 0.31
CA LYS A 92 -4.76 10.04 1.64
C LYS A 92 -6.11 9.79 2.27
N PHE A 93 -7.18 9.76 1.48
CA PHE A 93 -8.54 9.60 1.99
C PHE A 93 -9.13 8.21 1.75
N LEU A 94 -8.34 7.27 1.21
CA LEU A 94 -8.79 5.99 0.67
C LEU A 94 -10.11 6.15 -0.05
N LEU A 95 -10.13 6.93 -1.13
CA LEU A 95 -11.37 7.22 -1.85
C LEU A 95 -11.15 6.97 -3.33
N PHE A 96 -11.71 5.86 -3.81
CA PHE A 96 -11.46 5.33 -5.15
C PHE A 96 -12.79 5.18 -5.93
N GLY A 97 -13.56 6.26 -5.96
CA GLY A 97 -14.85 6.36 -6.66
C GLY A 97 -16.03 5.78 -5.87
N ASP A 98 -17.21 5.79 -6.48
CA ASP A 98 -18.48 5.35 -5.88
C ASP A 98 -18.99 4.03 -6.49
N SER A 99 -18.13 3.28 -7.19
CA SER A 99 -18.50 1.99 -7.80
C SER A 99 -18.68 0.90 -6.74
N ALA A 100 -19.36 -0.19 -7.11
CA ALA A 100 -19.48 -1.38 -6.26
C ALA A 100 -18.11 -1.96 -5.83
N GLN A 101 -17.06 -1.70 -6.61
CA GLN A 101 -15.70 -2.18 -6.38
C GLN A 101 -14.85 -1.20 -5.57
N SER A 102 -15.38 -0.01 -5.23
CA SER A 102 -14.65 1.05 -4.51
C SER A 102 -14.00 0.52 -3.23
N ARG A 103 -14.73 -0.27 -2.44
CA ARG A 103 -14.21 -0.86 -1.20
C ARG A 103 -13.04 -1.82 -1.44
N ALA A 104 -13.10 -2.60 -2.52
CA ALA A 104 -12.00 -3.48 -2.89
C ALA A 104 -10.77 -2.67 -3.33
N TRP A 105 -10.97 -1.59 -4.09
CA TRP A 105 -9.90 -0.69 -4.51
C TRP A 105 -9.26 0.04 -3.32
N GLU A 106 -10.06 0.52 -2.36
CA GLU A 106 -9.59 1.09 -1.10
C GLU A 106 -8.71 0.10 -0.32
N LEU A 107 -9.13 -1.17 -0.22
CA LEU A 107 -8.36 -2.22 0.45
C LEU A 107 -7.06 -2.55 -0.28
N LEU A 108 -7.10 -2.69 -1.61
CA LEU A 108 -5.90 -2.93 -2.42
C LEU A 108 -4.90 -1.78 -2.29
N ALA A 109 -5.37 -0.54 -2.37
CA ALA A 109 -4.55 0.65 -2.17
C ALA A 109 -3.96 0.70 -0.76
N LEU A 110 -4.76 0.42 0.27
CA LEU A 110 -4.30 0.38 1.66
C LEU A 110 -3.20 -0.67 1.88
N LEU A 111 -3.38 -1.88 1.35
CA LEU A 111 -2.37 -2.93 1.41
C LEU A 111 -1.12 -2.55 0.62
N GLY A 112 -1.28 -1.96 -0.58
CA GLY A 112 -0.17 -1.53 -1.42
C GLY A 112 0.67 -0.42 -0.80
N LEU A 113 0.04 0.61 -0.22
CA LEU A 113 0.72 1.66 0.53
C LEU A 113 1.51 1.08 1.70
N TYR A 114 0.90 0.17 2.46
CA TYR A 114 1.61 -0.49 3.57
C TYR A 114 2.79 -1.33 3.08
N ALA A 115 2.63 -2.06 1.98
CA ALA A 115 3.67 -2.90 1.42
C ALA A 115 4.87 -2.10 0.91
N LEU A 116 4.63 -0.96 0.24
CA LEU A 116 5.68 -0.02 -0.17
C LEU A 116 6.43 0.54 1.04
N TRP A 117 5.70 0.94 2.08
CA TRP A 117 6.31 1.41 3.32
C TRP A 117 7.17 0.34 3.98
N ARG A 118 6.68 -0.90 4.07
CA ARG A 118 7.42 -2.02 4.66
C ARG A 118 8.69 -2.34 3.88
N SER A 119 8.60 -2.38 2.55
CA SER A 119 9.76 -2.59 1.69
C SER A 119 10.81 -1.49 1.87
N ARG A 120 10.41 -0.22 1.98
CA ARG A 120 11.32 0.90 2.31
C ARG A 120 11.99 0.68 3.67
N MET A 121 11.22 0.37 4.71
CA MET A 121 11.76 0.20 6.06
C MET A 121 12.74 -0.97 6.13
N ASP A 122 12.44 -2.09 5.48
CA ASP A 122 13.34 -3.24 5.43
C ASP A 122 14.69 -2.88 4.78
N HIS A 123 14.68 -2.06 3.72
CA HIS A 123 15.89 -1.57 3.07
C HIS A 123 16.70 -0.62 3.97
N LEU A 124 16.04 0.31 4.66
CA LEU A 124 16.73 1.29 5.52
C LEU A 124 17.30 0.66 6.79
N GLU A 125 16.57 -0.30 7.37
CA GLU A 125 17.01 -1.02 8.57
C GLU A 125 17.96 -2.18 8.24
N VAL A 126 18.29 -2.39 6.94
CA VAL A 126 19.13 -3.50 6.46
C VAL A 126 18.70 -4.83 7.07
N ARG A 127 17.38 -5.09 7.05
CA ARG A 127 16.83 -6.29 7.68
C ARG A 127 17.26 -7.53 6.92
N GLU A 128 17.79 -8.51 7.65
CA GLU A 128 18.00 -9.86 7.11
C GLU A 128 16.67 -10.45 6.63
N GLY A 129 16.67 -11.02 5.42
CA GLY A 129 15.45 -11.52 4.79
C GLY A 129 14.46 -10.42 4.36
N SER A 130 14.94 -9.20 4.07
CA SER A 130 14.14 -8.11 3.55
C SER A 130 13.27 -8.55 2.37
N LYS A 131 11.99 -8.17 2.38
CA LYS A 131 11.04 -8.56 1.34
C LYS A 131 10.77 -7.39 0.37
N PRO A 132 10.61 -7.66 -0.94
CA PRO A 132 10.13 -6.65 -1.87
C PRO A 132 8.68 -6.26 -1.56
N ALA A 133 8.26 -5.09 -2.05
CA ALA A 133 6.88 -4.59 -1.85
C ALA A 133 5.82 -5.62 -2.27
N TRP A 134 6.03 -6.32 -3.40
CA TRP A 134 5.08 -7.34 -3.86
C TRP A 134 4.85 -8.46 -2.84
N GLN A 135 5.90 -8.93 -2.17
CA GLN A 135 5.76 -10.02 -1.20
C GLN A 135 5.06 -9.54 0.08
N HIS A 136 5.35 -8.33 0.57
CA HIS A 136 4.59 -7.72 1.67
C HIS A 136 3.12 -7.55 1.33
N PHE A 137 2.82 -7.18 0.08
CA PHE A 137 1.45 -7.08 -0.42
C PHE A 137 0.75 -8.44 -0.43
N CYS A 138 1.39 -9.49 -0.95
CA CYS A 138 0.86 -10.86 -0.92
C CYS A 138 0.55 -11.34 0.50
N ASP A 139 1.47 -11.11 1.46
CA ASP A 139 1.26 -11.49 2.87
C ASP A 139 0.02 -10.78 3.46
N GLY A 140 -0.16 -9.50 3.13
CA GLY A 140 -1.34 -8.72 3.52
C GLY A 140 -2.63 -9.18 2.85
N PHE A 141 -2.56 -9.50 1.55
CA PHE A 141 -3.68 -10.00 0.78
C PHE A 141 -4.17 -11.36 1.29
N LEU A 142 -3.24 -12.28 1.56
CA LEU A 142 -3.55 -13.60 2.12
C LEU A 142 -4.21 -13.49 3.51
N TYR A 143 -3.71 -12.59 4.35
CA TYR A 143 -4.33 -12.28 5.63
C TYR A 143 -5.78 -11.81 5.45
N VAL A 144 -6.03 -10.83 4.57
CA VAL A 144 -7.40 -10.36 4.32
C VAL A 144 -8.29 -11.49 3.79
N SER A 145 -7.78 -12.28 2.86
CA SER A 145 -8.50 -13.40 2.25
C SER A 145 -8.93 -14.45 3.28
N SER A 146 -8.08 -14.76 4.26
CA SER A 146 -8.42 -15.72 5.33
C SER A 146 -9.50 -15.20 6.28
N HIS A 147 -9.67 -13.88 6.38
CA HIS A 147 -10.67 -13.26 7.26
C HIS A 147 -11.99 -12.97 6.53
N LEU A 148 -11.97 -12.82 5.20
CA LEU A 148 -13.19 -12.63 4.41
C LEU A 148 -14.03 -13.91 4.31
N GLY A 149 -13.41 -15.09 4.30
CA GLY A 149 -14.15 -16.36 4.35
C GLY A 149 -15.02 -16.51 5.62
N ALA A 150 -14.74 -15.74 6.67
CA ALA A 150 -15.47 -15.77 7.94
C ALA A 150 -16.53 -14.67 8.07
N THR A 151 -16.65 -13.73 7.12
CA THR A 151 -17.56 -12.59 7.25
C THR A 151 -17.96 -12.08 5.86
N GLU A 152 -19.23 -12.21 5.49
CA GLU A 152 -19.75 -11.56 4.29
C GLU A 152 -19.58 -10.04 4.42
N GLN A 153 -18.83 -9.44 3.50
CA GLN A 153 -18.60 -8.00 3.46
C GLN A 153 -18.98 -7.45 2.10
N GLN A 154 -20.08 -6.69 2.06
CA GLN A 154 -20.56 -5.97 0.88
C GLN A 154 -19.45 -5.10 0.25
N GLY A 155 -19.28 -5.17 -1.07
CA GLY A 155 -18.26 -4.43 -1.82
C GLY A 155 -16.91 -5.15 -2.00
N LEU A 156 -16.82 -6.44 -1.62
CA LEU A 156 -15.63 -7.29 -1.81
C LEU A 156 -15.92 -8.55 -2.63
N GLU A 157 -16.97 -8.52 -3.44
CA GLU A 157 -17.43 -9.63 -4.26
C GLU A 157 -16.34 -10.06 -5.28
N CYS A 158 -15.52 -9.12 -5.75
CA CYS A 158 -14.41 -9.39 -6.68
C CYS A 158 -13.14 -9.97 -6.01
N TRP A 159 -13.11 -10.10 -4.68
CA TRP A 159 -11.89 -10.50 -3.97
C TRP A 159 -11.43 -11.93 -4.29
N SER A 160 -12.36 -12.86 -4.48
CA SER A 160 -12.06 -14.25 -4.88
C SER A 160 -11.40 -14.31 -6.28
N LEU A 161 -11.87 -13.47 -7.20
CA LEU A 161 -11.28 -13.32 -8.53
C LEU A 161 -9.84 -12.78 -8.44
N PHE A 162 -9.58 -11.82 -7.55
CA PHE A 162 -8.22 -11.32 -7.29
C PHE A 162 -7.32 -12.42 -6.74
N GLY A 163 -7.81 -13.25 -5.81
CA GLY A 163 -7.07 -14.40 -5.29
C GLY A 163 -6.66 -15.37 -6.39
N THR A 164 -7.57 -15.69 -7.30
CA THR A 164 -7.31 -16.56 -8.46
C THR A 164 -6.23 -15.96 -9.38
N ARG A 165 -6.33 -14.66 -9.68
CA ARG A 165 -5.35 -13.94 -10.52
C ARG A 165 -3.95 -13.90 -9.88
N MET A 166 -3.87 -13.66 -8.57
CA MET A 166 -2.60 -13.69 -7.84
C MET A 166 -1.98 -15.08 -7.82
N HIS A 167 -2.79 -16.14 -7.63
CA HIS A 167 -2.32 -17.52 -7.69
C HIS A 167 -1.76 -17.87 -9.07
N ASN A 168 -2.46 -17.50 -10.15
CA ASN A 168 -1.99 -17.73 -11.52
C ASN A 168 -0.66 -17.03 -11.81
N ARG A 169 -0.43 -15.83 -11.27
CA ARG A 169 0.88 -15.15 -11.36
C ARG A 169 1.96 -15.95 -10.61
N ALA A 170 1.68 -16.42 -9.40
CA ALA A 170 2.62 -17.19 -8.61
C ALA A 170 3.05 -18.47 -9.34
N LEU A 171 2.11 -19.17 -9.98
CA LEU A 171 2.41 -20.33 -10.83
C LEU A 171 3.30 -19.96 -12.03
N LYS A 172 3.01 -18.84 -12.71
CA LYS A 172 3.82 -18.37 -13.85
C LYS A 172 5.23 -17.94 -13.48
N ALA A 173 5.47 -17.52 -12.24
CA ALA A 173 6.80 -17.11 -11.76
C ALA A 173 7.72 -18.29 -11.42
N GLN A 174 7.20 -19.52 -11.46
CA GLN A 174 7.96 -20.76 -11.20
C GLN A 174 8.48 -21.44 -12.47
N TRP A 175 8.19 -20.88 -13.65
CA TRP A 175 8.62 -21.35 -14.98
C TRP A 175 9.30 -20.21 -15.74
#